data_AF-A0A610B768-F1
#
_entry.id   AF-A0A610B768-F1
#
_cell.length_a   1.000
_cell.length_b   1.000
_cell.length_c   1.000
_cell.angle_alpha   90.00
_cell.angle_beta   90.00
_cell.angle_gamma   90.00
#
_symmetry.space_group_name_H-M   'P 1'
#
loop_
_entity.id
_entity.type
_entity.pdbx_description
1 polymer ?
#
loop_
_entity_poly.entity_id
_entity_poly.type
_entity_poly.pdbx_seq_one_letter_code
_entity_poly.pdbx_strand_id
1 'polypeptide(L)'
;FKLNANDEFMGKDEKTVIRERLSSLRENYDMEKAIYIYNQRKFDVKKQSISGDSNIILIHRTTFEGYYFDAGQALLLSASQLIIFGINEVLRRKEIVMPYPVVCWIDIYHVNEMVVMLPVIRKTDVSNRVNAPDDIIINPYSQESRT
;
A
#
# COMPACT_ATOMS: atom_id res chain seq x y z
N PHE A 1 -2.75 -5.26 14.26
CA PHE A 1 -2.32 -5.19 12.85
C PHE A 1 -1.85 -3.77 12.57
N LYS A 2 -0.53 -3.55 12.39
CA LYS A 2 -0.02 -2.29 11.84
C LYS A 2 -0.14 -2.40 10.32
N LEU A 3 -0.82 -1.47 9.66
CA LEU A 3 -0.70 -1.33 8.21
C LEU A 3 0.78 -1.08 7.90
N ASN A 4 1.39 -1.90 7.04
CA ASN A 4 2.78 -1.73 6.57
C ASN A 4 2.91 -0.62 5.51
N ALA A 5 1.95 0.29 5.46
CA ALA A 5 2.10 1.59 4.83
C ALA A 5 2.79 2.50 5.84
N ASN A 6 4.02 2.91 5.57
CA ASN A 6 4.86 3.72 6.47
C ASN A 6 4.36 5.20 6.56
N ASP A 7 3.06 5.36 6.82
CA ASP A 7 2.38 6.65 6.92
C ASP A 7 2.61 7.31 8.30
N GLU A 8 3.24 6.61 9.26
CA GLU A 8 3.58 7.15 10.59
C GLU A 8 4.43 8.43 10.49
N PHE A 9 5.21 8.59 9.41
CA PHE A 9 6.06 9.75 9.15
C PHE A 9 5.41 10.85 8.30
N MET A 10 4.10 10.73 8.03
CA MET A 10 3.32 11.69 7.26
C MET A 10 2.48 12.59 8.17
N GLY A 11 2.41 13.86 7.80
CA GLY A 11 1.59 14.85 8.52
C GLY A 11 0.10 14.52 8.39
N LYS A 12 -0.70 14.91 9.38
CA LYS A 12 -2.16 14.69 9.34
C LYS A 12 -2.77 15.37 8.11
N ASP A 13 -2.39 16.62 7.86
CA ASP A 13 -2.93 17.41 6.74
C ASP A 13 -2.50 16.84 5.38
N GLU A 14 -1.26 16.38 5.27
CA GLU A 14 -0.75 15.66 4.09
C GLU A 14 -1.63 14.43 3.77
N LYS A 15 -1.91 13.59 4.78
CA LYS A 15 -2.78 12.43 4.60
C LYS A 15 -4.20 12.82 4.20
N THR A 16 -4.75 13.88 4.80
CA THR A 16 -6.11 14.36 4.48
C THR A 16 -6.21 14.80 3.02
N VAL A 17 -5.29 15.66 2.57
CA VAL A 17 -5.28 16.18 1.18
C VAL A 17 -5.13 15.04 0.18
N ILE A 18 -4.26 14.06 0.46
CA ILE A 18 -4.11 12.89 -0.40
C ILE A 18 -5.40 12.07 -0.44
N ARG A 19 -6.02 11.80 0.71
CA ARG A 19 -7.28 11.03 0.77
C ARG A 19 -8.40 11.72 0.02
N GLU A 20 -8.62 13.01 0.24
CA GLU A 20 -9.63 13.79 -0.49
C GLU A 20 -9.43 13.70 -2.01
N ARG A 21 -8.17 13.79 -2.48
CA ARG A 21 -7.83 13.60 -3.89
C ARG A 21 -8.15 12.19 -4.38
N LEU A 22 -7.81 11.16 -3.60
CA LEU A 22 -8.09 9.76 -3.95
C LEU A 22 -9.59 9.48 -4.00
N SER A 23 -10.36 9.93 -2.99
CA SER A 23 -11.81 9.77 -2.95
C SER A 23 -12.45 10.43 -4.17
N SER A 24 -12.06 11.67 -4.50
CA SER A 24 -12.56 12.37 -5.69
C SER A 24 -12.25 11.62 -6.99
N LEU A 25 -11.03 11.09 -7.15
CA LEU A 25 -10.70 10.29 -8.32
C LEU A 25 -11.53 9.01 -8.41
N ARG A 26 -11.73 8.30 -7.30
CA ARG A 26 -12.54 7.09 -7.27
C ARG A 26 -13.99 7.35 -7.65
N GLU A 27 -14.58 8.41 -7.09
CA GLU A 27 -15.96 8.80 -7.37
C GLU A 27 -16.13 9.20 -8.84
N ASN A 28 -15.20 10.00 -9.37
CA ASN A 28 -15.25 10.47 -10.76
C ASN A 28 -15.10 9.34 -11.79
N TYR A 29 -14.36 8.29 -11.45
CA TYR A 29 -14.05 7.19 -12.38
C TYR A 29 -14.74 5.86 -12.05
N ASP A 30 -15.62 5.81 -11.05
CA ASP A 30 -16.27 4.57 -10.56
C ASP A 30 -15.24 3.47 -10.21
N MET A 31 -14.35 3.77 -9.26
CA MET A 31 -13.29 2.86 -8.81
C MET A 31 -13.53 2.41 -7.36
N GLU A 32 -13.39 1.10 -7.09
CA GLU A 32 -13.60 0.52 -5.76
C GLU A 32 -12.46 0.79 -4.77
N LYS A 33 -11.21 0.93 -5.24
CA LYS A 33 -10.03 1.25 -4.41
C LYS A 33 -9.09 2.21 -5.14
N ALA A 34 -8.34 3.00 -4.38
CA ALA A 34 -7.22 3.76 -4.91
C ALA A 34 -6.00 3.63 -3.99
N ILE A 35 -4.81 3.54 -4.59
CA ILE A 35 -3.53 3.45 -3.88
C ILE A 35 -2.66 4.61 -4.34
N TYR A 36 -2.30 5.50 -3.42
CA TYR A 36 -1.30 6.54 -3.61
C TYR A 36 0.08 6.01 -3.19
N ILE A 37 1.09 6.17 -4.04
CA ILE A 37 2.45 5.69 -3.78
C ILE A 37 3.43 6.82 -4.06
N TYR A 38 4.22 7.20 -3.06
CA TYR A 38 5.30 8.17 -3.26
C TYR A 38 6.45 7.55 -4.08
N ASN A 39 6.84 8.22 -5.16
CA ASN A 39 8.06 7.90 -5.91
C ASN A 39 9.25 8.69 -5.42
N GLN A 40 9.01 9.92 -4.98
CA GLN A 40 9.96 10.82 -4.33
C GLN A 40 9.19 11.64 -3.30
N ARG A 41 9.70 11.73 -2.07
CA ARG A 41 9.13 12.58 -1.02
C ARG A 41 10.22 13.45 -0.42
N LYS A 42 10.06 14.77 -0.51
CA LYS A 42 11.00 15.77 0.04
C LYS A 42 10.27 16.63 1.06
N PHE A 43 10.77 16.64 2.29
CA PHE A 43 10.30 17.51 3.35
C PHE A 43 11.21 18.74 3.44
N ASP A 44 10.67 19.92 3.15
CA ASP A 44 11.37 21.19 3.36
C ASP A 44 11.12 21.66 4.79
N VAL A 45 12.15 21.54 5.64
CA VAL A 45 12.09 21.94 7.05
C VAL A 45 11.84 23.44 7.22
N LYS A 46 12.39 24.28 6.34
CA LYS A 46 12.28 25.75 6.45
C LYS A 46 10.87 26.23 6.11
N LYS A 47 10.26 25.61 5.11
CA LYS A 47 8.90 25.95 4.66
C LYS A 47 7.80 25.12 5.32
N GLN A 48 8.19 24.12 6.12
CA GLN A 48 7.28 23.11 6.67
C GLN A 48 6.38 22.49 5.59
N SER A 49 6.93 22.31 4.38
CA SER A 49 6.17 21.91 3.20
C SER A 49 6.67 20.60 2.64
N ILE A 50 5.76 19.83 2.07
CA ILE A 50 6.05 18.54 1.44
C ILE A 50 5.92 18.70 -0.06
N SER A 51 6.91 18.20 -0.78
CA SER A 51 6.95 18.17 -2.24
C SER A 51 7.45 16.81 -2.72
N GLY A 52 7.22 16.51 -3.99
CA GLY A 52 7.70 15.29 -4.60
C GLY A 52 6.71 14.72 -5.60
N ASP A 53 7.08 13.56 -6.14
CA ASP A 53 6.33 12.87 -7.17
C ASP A 53 5.69 11.62 -6.61
N SER A 54 4.51 11.31 -7.13
CA SER A 54 3.71 10.18 -6.69
C SER A 54 2.94 9.59 -7.84
N ASN A 55 2.69 8.28 -7.77
CA ASN A 55 1.76 7.60 -8.65
C ASN A 55 0.50 7.19 -7.91
N ILE A 56 -0.60 7.11 -8.65
CA ILE A 56 -1.90 6.66 -8.17
C ILE A 56 -2.31 5.45 -8.99
N ILE A 57 -2.61 4.35 -8.32
CA ILE A 57 -3.18 3.16 -8.92
C ILE A 57 -4.67 3.14 -8.59
N LEU A 58 -5.51 3.19 -9.62
CA LEU A 58 -6.96 3.05 -9.49
C LEU A 58 -7.35 1.59 -9.74
N ILE A 59 -8.17 1.02 -8.86
CA ILE A 59 -8.64 -0.35 -8.95
C ILE A 59 -10.15 -0.31 -9.19
N HIS A 60 -10.57 -0.66 -10.40
CA HIS A 60 -11.98 -0.63 -10.78
C HIS A 60 -12.80 -1.66 -9.99
N ARG A 61 -12.33 -2.91 -9.90
CA ARG A 61 -12.97 -3.99 -9.15
C ARG A 61 -11.97 -4.71 -8.26
N THR A 62 -12.39 -4.99 -7.04
CA THR A 62 -11.63 -5.76 -6.04
C THR A 62 -12.05 -7.22 -5.99
N THR A 63 -12.95 -7.67 -6.87
CA THR A 63 -13.33 -9.08 -6.99
C THR A 63 -13.22 -9.58 -8.43
N PHE A 64 -12.79 -10.82 -8.58
CA PHE A 64 -12.75 -11.52 -9.87
C PHE A 64 -12.84 -13.02 -9.62
N GLU A 65 -13.75 -13.72 -10.30
CA GLU A 65 -13.90 -15.20 -10.27
C GLU A 65 -13.85 -15.85 -8.87
N GLY A 66 -14.53 -15.23 -7.88
CA GLY A 66 -14.57 -15.75 -6.51
C GLY A 66 -13.32 -15.45 -5.67
N TYR A 67 -12.39 -14.65 -6.19
CA TYR A 67 -11.27 -14.08 -5.46
C TYR A 67 -11.52 -12.61 -5.11
N TYR A 68 -10.82 -12.15 -4.07
CA TYR A 68 -10.80 -10.78 -3.60
C TYR A 68 -9.36 -10.26 -3.55
N PHE A 69 -9.13 -9.08 -4.13
CA PHE A 69 -7.86 -8.36 -4.13
C PHE A 69 -7.82 -7.43 -2.92
N ASP A 70 -7.14 -7.83 -1.85
CA ASP A 70 -7.16 -7.06 -0.59
C ASP A 70 -6.11 -5.94 -0.57
N ALA A 71 -6.39 -4.90 -1.35
CA ALA A 71 -5.56 -3.70 -1.43
C ALA A 71 -5.32 -3.04 -0.07
N GLY A 72 -6.26 -3.20 0.86
CA GLY A 72 -6.14 -2.68 2.23
C GLY A 72 -5.03 -3.33 3.05
N GLN A 73 -4.57 -4.51 2.64
CA GLN A 73 -3.48 -5.26 3.26
C GLN A 73 -2.27 -5.40 2.33
N ALA A 74 -2.16 -4.54 1.31
CA ALA A 74 -0.99 -4.48 0.45
C ALA A 74 0.28 -4.21 1.29
N LEU A 75 1.36 -4.92 0.96
CA LEU A 75 2.63 -4.84 1.67
C LEU A 75 3.71 -4.23 0.79
N LEU A 76 4.51 -3.33 1.36
CA LEU A 76 5.72 -2.85 0.72
C LEU A 76 6.92 -3.69 1.20
N LEU A 77 7.53 -4.46 0.30
CA LEU A 77 8.61 -5.40 0.58
C LEU A 77 9.83 -5.13 -0.29
N SER A 78 11.02 -5.51 0.17
CA SER A 78 12.25 -5.34 -0.62
C SER A 78 12.27 -6.32 -1.79
N ALA A 79 12.53 -5.82 -3.00
CA ALA A 79 12.65 -6.61 -4.21
C ALA A 79 13.74 -7.68 -4.10
N SER A 80 14.92 -7.30 -3.57
CA SER A 80 16.04 -8.22 -3.40
C SER A 80 15.71 -9.35 -2.43
N GLN A 81 15.03 -9.06 -1.32
CA GLN A 81 14.58 -10.07 -0.37
C GLN A 81 13.56 -11.02 -1.00
N LEU A 82 12.62 -10.50 -1.80
CA LEU A 82 11.64 -11.30 -2.52
C LEU A 82 12.30 -12.24 -3.55
N ILE A 83 13.30 -11.75 -4.28
CA ILE A 83 14.06 -12.54 -5.26
C ILE A 83 14.87 -13.65 -4.58
N ILE A 84 15.54 -13.34 -3.47
CA ILE A 84 16.46 -14.29 -2.80
C ILE A 84 15.69 -15.35 -2.00
N PHE A 85 14.65 -14.94 -1.25
CA PHE A 85 14.00 -15.79 -0.26
C PHE A 85 12.59 -16.25 -0.66
N GLY A 86 11.95 -15.56 -1.61
CA GLY A 86 10.53 -15.77 -1.91
C GLY A 86 9.60 -15.21 -0.83
N ILE A 87 8.34 -15.00 -1.19
CA ILE A 87 7.38 -14.26 -0.35
C ILE A 87 7.16 -14.90 1.03
N ASN A 88 6.98 -16.22 1.11
CA ASN A 88 6.68 -16.89 2.38
C ASN A 88 7.79 -16.73 3.42
N GLU A 89 9.04 -16.85 3.00
CA GLU A 89 10.19 -16.69 3.90
C GLU A 89 10.39 -15.22 4.28
N VAL A 90 10.14 -14.27 3.36
CA VAL A 90 10.16 -12.83 3.69
C VAL A 90 9.11 -12.48 4.73
N LEU A 91 7.87 -12.97 4.60
CA LEU A 91 6.80 -12.75 5.57
C LEU A 91 7.18 -13.32 6.94
N ARG A 92 7.72 -14.55 6.98
CA ARG A 92 8.19 -15.20 8.21
C ARG A 92 9.27 -14.38 8.91
N ARG A 93 10.29 -13.93 8.18
CA ARG A 93 11.41 -13.12 8.71
C ARG A 93 10.97 -11.77 9.24
N LYS A 94 9.93 -11.18 8.66
CA LYS A 94 9.33 -9.92 9.11
C LYS A 94 8.25 -10.11 10.18
N GLU A 95 8.00 -11.35 10.62
CA GLU A 95 6.95 -11.70 11.58
C GLU A 95 5.54 -11.21 11.15
N ILE A 96 5.31 -11.18 9.83
CA ILE A 96 4.03 -10.77 9.27
C ILE A 96 3.11 -11.99 9.20
N VAL A 97 2.03 -11.94 9.98
CA VAL A 97 0.98 -12.97 9.99
C VAL A 97 -0.30 -12.37 9.44
N MET A 98 -0.81 -12.96 8.36
CA MET A 98 -2.09 -12.57 7.78
C MET A 98 -3.24 -13.15 8.62
N PRO A 99 -4.32 -12.39 8.86
CA PRO A 99 -5.46 -12.88 9.63
C PRO A 99 -6.30 -13.94 8.92
N TYR A 100 -5.96 -14.27 7.67
CA TYR A 100 -6.69 -15.18 6.79
C TYR A 100 -5.71 -15.89 5.83
N PRO A 101 -6.14 -17.00 5.19
CA PRO A 101 -5.35 -17.65 4.15
C PRO A 101 -5.19 -16.76 2.91
N VAL A 102 -3.94 -16.57 2.48
CA VAL A 102 -3.63 -15.90 1.21
C VAL A 102 -3.44 -16.95 0.13
N VAL A 103 -4.15 -16.80 -0.99
CA VAL A 103 -4.08 -17.69 -2.15
C VAL A 103 -2.79 -17.43 -2.92
N CYS A 104 -2.52 -16.17 -3.23
CA CYS A 104 -1.30 -15.72 -3.89
C CYS A 104 -1.03 -14.25 -3.61
N TRP A 105 0.15 -13.79 -4.01
CA TRP A 105 0.55 -12.39 -3.96
C TRP A 105 0.79 -11.89 -5.37
N ILE A 106 0.31 -10.69 -5.67
CA ILE A 106 0.49 -10.02 -6.96
C ILE A 106 1.41 -8.83 -6.76
N ASP A 107 2.48 -8.76 -7.55
CA ASP A 107 3.28 -7.54 -7.70
C ASP A 107 2.50 -6.52 -8.52
N ILE A 108 2.19 -5.36 -7.91
CA ILE A 108 1.41 -4.31 -8.59
C ILE A 108 2.20 -3.03 -8.84
N TYR A 109 3.38 -2.86 -8.23
CA TYR A 109 4.16 -1.63 -8.35
C TYR A 109 5.58 -1.76 -7.79
N HIS A 110 6.57 -1.18 -8.48
CA HIS A 110 7.95 -1.10 -8.02
C HIS A 110 8.37 0.34 -7.74
N VAL A 111 9.07 0.57 -6.63
CA VAL A 111 9.62 1.87 -6.24
C VAL A 111 10.80 1.72 -5.28
N ASN A 112 11.92 2.39 -5.54
CA ASN A 112 13.10 2.43 -4.66
C ASN A 112 13.56 1.04 -4.14
N GLU A 113 13.79 0.07 -5.03
CA GLU A 113 14.14 -1.32 -4.65
C GLU A 113 13.10 -2.05 -3.78
N MET A 114 11.89 -1.49 -3.70
CA MET A 114 10.74 -2.05 -3.01
C MET A 114 9.63 -2.39 -4.01
N VAL A 115 8.76 -3.30 -3.60
CA VAL A 115 7.66 -3.84 -4.39
C VAL A 115 6.39 -3.78 -3.52
N VAL A 116 5.30 -3.30 -4.11
CA VAL A 116 3.97 -3.37 -3.52
C VAL A 116 3.36 -4.72 -3.88
N MET A 117 3.26 -5.60 -2.89
CA MET A 117 2.68 -6.92 -2.98
C MET A 117 1.22 -6.88 -2.50
N LEU A 118 0.29 -7.20 -3.39
CA LEU A 118 -1.15 -7.26 -3.16
C LEU A 118 -1.56 -8.70 -2.80
N PRO A 119 -2.11 -8.95 -1.60
CA PRO A 119 -2.62 -10.27 -1.26
C PRO A 119 -3.95 -10.55 -1.96
N VAL A 120 -4.08 -11.76 -2.49
CA VAL A 120 -5.32 -12.30 -3.06
C VAL A 120 -5.87 -13.37 -2.14
N ILE A 121 -7.14 -13.24 -1.77
CA ILE A 121 -7.84 -14.18 -0.90
C ILE A 121 -9.08 -14.73 -1.60
N ARG A 122 -9.65 -15.82 -1.07
CA ARG A 122 -10.95 -16.29 -1.53
C ARG A 122 -12.02 -15.32 -1.04
N LYS A 123 -13.05 -15.09 -1.84
CA LYS A 123 -14.20 -14.25 -1.46
C LYS A 123 -14.89 -14.74 -0.19
N THR A 124 -14.84 -16.04 0.09
CA THR A 124 -15.36 -16.66 1.32
C THR A 124 -14.62 -16.22 2.58
N ASP A 125 -13.37 -15.77 2.45
CA ASP A 125 -12.51 -15.41 3.59
C ASP A 125 -12.55 -13.91 3.90
N VAL A 126 -13.28 -13.12 3.09
CA VAL A 126 -13.37 -11.65 3.20
C VAL A 126 -13.93 -11.20 4.56
N SER A 127 -14.81 -11.98 5.19
CA SER A 127 -15.36 -11.65 6.51
C SER A 127 -14.30 -11.61 7.62
N ASN A 128 -13.16 -12.30 7.43
CA ASN A 128 -12.09 -12.39 8.41
C ASN A 128 -11.06 -11.25 8.27
N ARG A 129 -11.26 -10.33 7.32
CA ARG A 129 -10.32 -9.25 7.07
C ARG A 129 -10.42 -8.14 8.10
N VAL A 130 -9.31 -7.44 8.28
CA VAL A 130 -9.30 -6.15 8.97
C VAL A 130 -9.82 -5.10 8.00
N ASN A 131 -10.86 -4.36 8.40
CA ASN A 131 -11.37 -3.24 7.62
C ASN A 131 -10.26 -2.21 7.41
N ALA A 132 -9.98 -1.94 6.14
CA ALA A 132 -9.02 -0.96 5.71
C ALA A 132 -9.73 0.11 4.87
N PRO A 133 -9.22 1.35 4.90
CA PRO A 133 -9.78 2.41 4.07
C PRO A 133 -9.72 2.05 2.59
N ASP A 134 -10.56 2.77 1.89
CA ASP A 134 -10.78 2.68 0.47
C ASP A 134 -9.72 3.48 -0.32
N ASP A 135 -9.14 4.46 0.37
CA ASP A 135 -8.04 5.33 -0.02
C ASP A 135 -6.77 4.92 0.74
N ILE A 136 -5.90 4.20 0.05
CA ILE A 136 -4.68 3.62 0.62
C ILE A 136 -3.50 4.53 0.27
N ILE A 137 -2.65 4.80 1.26
CA ILE A 137 -1.43 5.59 1.07
C ILE A 137 -0.25 4.69 1.39
N ILE A 138 0.70 4.57 0.48
CA ILE A 138 1.95 3.85 0.65
C ILE A 138 3.10 4.85 0.56
N ASN A 139 3.79 5.03 1.68
CA ASN A 139 5.03 5.81 1.73
C ASN A 139 6.22 4.86 1.85
N PRO A 140 7.07 4.73 0.82
CA PRO A 140 8.24 3.86 0.89
C PRO A 140 9.40 4.46 1.71
N TYR A 141 9.29 5.71 2.15
CA TYR A 141 10.34 6.39 2.89
C TYR A 141 10.09 6.34 4.40
N SER A 142 10.98 5.68 5.13
CA SER A 142 11.18 5.94 6.56
C SER A 142 11.99 7.23 6.74
N GLN A 143 11.98 7.81 7.94
CA GLN A 143 12.69 9.07 8.26
C GLN A 143 14.22 9.08 8.04
N GLU A 144 14.83 8.01 7.52
CA GLU A 144 16.29 7.82 7.53
C GLU A 144 17.08 8.53 6.43
N SER A 145 16.47 9.32 5.56
CA SER A 145 17.22 10.25 4.70
C SER A 145 17.18 11.68 5.26
N ARG A 146 17.61 11.83 6.53
CA ARG A 146 18.23 13.07 7.01
C ARG A 146 19.74 12.93 6.80
N THR A 147 20.18 13.12 5.55
CA THR A 147 21.57 13.45 5.25
C THR A 147 21.59 14.75 4.48
#